data_AF-A0A9D7S029-F1
#
_entry.id   AF-A0A9D7S029-F1
#
_cell.length_a   1.000
_cell.length_b   1.000
_cell.length_c   1.000
_cell.angle_alpha   90.00
_cell.angle_beta   90.00
_cell.angle_gamma   90.00
#
_symmetry.space_group_name_H-M   'P 1'
#
loop_
_entity.id
_entity.type
_entity.pdbx_description
1 polymer ?
#
loop_
_entity_poly.entity_id
_entity_poly.type
_entity_poly.pdbx_seq_one_letter_code
_entity_poly.pdbx_strand_id
1 'polypeptide(L)'
;MARSARTLVIALTAAVAGALGVFAGSVGADQPRMEAALSHLEAAERELEAATEDKGGHRAEALRLVRSAQQQVRQGIKFDRKH
;
A
#
# COMPACT_ATOMS: atom_id res chain seq x y z
N MET A 1 22.79 51.79 8.76
CA MET A 1 22.98 50.66 7.81
C MET A 1 22.95 49.25 8.45
N ALA A 2 22.67 49.08 9.76
CA ALA A 2 22.76 47.75 10.43
C ALA A 2 21.41 47.04 10.73
N ARG A 3 20.26 47.66 10.41
CA ARG A 3 18.93 47.06 10.66
C ARG A 3 18.41 46.24 9.47
N SER A 4 18.74 46.65 8.24
CA SER A 4 18.27 46.02 7.00
C SER A 4 18.94 44.68 6.67
N ALA A 5 20.15 44.44 7.20
CA ALA A 5 20.88 43.18 7.01
C ALA A 5 20.35 42.04 7.89
N ARG A 6 19.78 42.36 9.06
CA ARG A 6 19.24 41.35 10.00
C ARG A 6 17.92 40.76 9.53
N THR A 7 17.08 41.55 8.86
CA THR A 7 15.79 41.09 8.32
C THR A 7 15.97 40.16 7.12
N LEU A 8 17.04 40.33 6.33
CA LEU A 8 17.33 39.49 5.17
C LEU A 8 17.81 38.08 5.55
N VAL A 9 18.57 37.95 6.65
CA VAL A 9 19.10 36.66 7.12
C VAL A 9 17.98 35.76 7.67
N ILE A 10 16.97 36.34 8.31
CA ILE A 10 15.82 35.60 8.85
C ILE A 10 14.90 35.08 7.72
N ALA A 11 14.81 35.80 6.60
CA ALA A 11 14.02 35.39 5.45
C ALA A 11 14.67 34.23 4.66
N LEU A 12 16.01 34.17 4.61
CA LEU A 12 16.71 33.09 3.89
C LEU A 12 16.72 31.75 4.63
N THR A 13 16.61 31.73 5.97
CA THR A 13 16.51 30.48 6.73
C THR A 13 15.12 29.87 6.73
N ALA A 14 14.07 30.66 6.44
CA ALA A 14 12.70 30.17 6.36
C ALA A 14 12.37 29.44 5.04
N ALA A 15 13.11 29.71 3.96
CA ALA A 15 12.86 29.10 2.66
C ALA A 15 13.42 27.67 2.52
N VAL A 16 14.40 27.29 3.36
CA VAL A 16 14.99 25.93 3.33
C VAL A 16 14.17 24.93 4.16
N ALA A 17 13.35 25.39 5.10
CA ALA A 17 12.47 24.52 5.88
C ALA A 17 11.24 24.02 5.10
N GLY A 18 10.84 24.69 4.02
CA GLY A 18 9.67 24.32 3.22
C GLY A 18 9.90 23.19 2.20
N ALA A 19 11.16 22.92 1.83
CA ALA A 19 11.51 21.88 0.86
C ALA A 19 11.56 20.46 1.45
N LEU A 20 11.39 20.33 2.77
CA LEU A 20 11.29 19.04 3.46
C LEU A 20 9.85 18.58 3.70
N GLY A 21 8.86 19.23 3.06
CA GLY A 21 7.50 18.68 2.88
C GLY A 21 7.50 17.47 1.93
N VAL A 22 8.47 16.57 2.12
CA VAL A 22 8.59 15.24 1.55
C VAL A 22 7.35 14.49 1.98
N PHE A 23 6.50 14.17 1.01
CA PHE A 23 5.53 13.09 1.08
C PHE A 23 4.75 13.02 2.40
N ALA A 24 3.80 13.94 2.56
CA ALA A 24 2.59 13.62 3.32
C ALA A 24 1.78 12.57 2.52
N GLY A 25 2.37 11.37 2.33
CA GLY A 25 1.64 10.18 1.99
C GLY A 25 0.64 9.99 3.11
N SER A 26 -0.64 9.98 2.74
CA SER A 26 -1.76 9.72 3.63
C SER A 26 -1.41 8.56 4.56
N VAL A 27 -1.21 8.86 5.84
CA VAL A 27 -0.98 7.90 6.92
C VAL A 27 -2.29 7.16 7.21
N GLY A 28 -2.79 6.41 6.23
CA GLY A 28 -3.40 5.11 6.53
C GLY A 28 -2.24 4.16 6.60
N ALA A 29 -2.14 3.34 7.64
CA ALA A 29 -0.99 2.46 7.82
C ALA A 29 -0.77 1.64 6.53
N ASP A 30 0.30 1.95 5.80
CA ASP A 30 0.65 1.20 4.60
C ASP A 30 0.93 -0.23 5.04
N GLN A 31 0.17 -1.19 4.51
CA GLN A 31 0.37 -2.62 4.77
C GLN A 31 0.98 -3.30 3.55
N PRO A 32 2.24 -2.97 3.17
CA PRO A 32 2.84 -3.42 1.92
C PRO A 32 2.91 -4.95 1.81
N ARG A 33 3.03 -5.65 2.95
CA ARG A 33 3.01 -7.12 2.98
C ARG A 33 1.63 -7.71 2.68
N MET A 34 0.57 -7.09 3.19
CA MET A 34 -0.80 -7.54 2.92
C MET A 34 -1.19 -7.23 1.47
N GLU A 35 -0.75 -6.10 0.94
CA GLU A 35 -0.95 -5.74 -0.47
C GLU A 35 -0.18 -6.69 -1.41
N ALA A 36 1.08 -7.00 -1.08
CA ALA A 36 1.85 -8.01 -1.79
C ALA A 36 1.18 -9.39 -1.73
N ALA A 37 0.69 -9.81 -0.55
CA ALA A 37 -0.04 -11.06 -0.40
C ALA A 37 -1.30 -11.09 -1.27
N LEU A 38 -2.07 -10.00 -1.32
CA LEU A 38 -3.23 -9.88 -2.20
C LEU A 38 -2.84 -10.03 -3.68
N SER A 39 -1.77 -9.35 -4.11
CA SER A 39 -1.27 -9.46 -5.48
C SER A 39 -0.86 -10.89 -5.84
N HIS A 40 -0.21 -11.62 -4.92
CA HIS A 40 0.16 -13.02 -5.14
C HIS A 40 -1.06 -13.93 -5.24
N LEU A 41 -2.08 -13.70 -4.40
CA LEU A 41 -3.33 -14.46 -4.45
C LEU A 41 -4.13 -14.19 -5.73
N GLU A 42 -4.16 -12.96 -6.23
CA GLU A 42 -4.78 -12.62 -7.51
C GLU A 42 -4.05 -13.27 -8.70
N ALA A 43 -2.71 -13.38 -8.62
CA ALA A 43 -1.94 -14.14 -9.60
C ALA A 43 -2.28 -15.63 -9.55
N ALA A 44 -2.31 -16.23 -8.35
CA ALA A 44 -2.67 -17.62 -8.18
C ALA A 44 -4.08 -17.94 -8.68
N GLU A 45 -5.05 -17.05 -8.47
CA GLU A 45 -6.40 -17.19 -9.02
C GLU A 45 -6.39 -17.29 -10.55
N ARG A 46 -5.68 -16.39 -11.25
CA ARG A 46 -5.58 -16.41 -12.72
C ARG A 46 -4.97 -17.70 -13.24
N GLU A 47 -3.91 -18.20 -12.59
CA GLU A 47 -3.27 -19.46 -12.96
C GLU A 47 -4.22 -20.66 -12.76
N LEU A 48 -4.99 -20.67 -11.67
CA LEU A 48 -5.98 -21.72 -11.39
C LEU A 48 -7.16 -21.67 -12.36
N GLU A 49 -7.63 -20.49 -12.75
CA GLU A 49 -8.69 -20.33 -13.76
C GLU A 49 -8.24 -20.78 -15.15
N ALA A 50 -6.97 -20.55 -15.50
CA ALA A 50 -6.39 -20.98 -16.77
C ALA A 50 -6.08 -22.49 -16.83
N ALA A 51 -6.05 -23.19 -15.69
CA ALA A 51 -5.74 -24.61 -15.64
C ALA A 51 -6.85 -25.46 -16.29
N THR A 52 -6.47 -26.27 -17.29
CA THR A 52 -7.42 -26.98 -18.18
C THR A 52 -8.32 -27.99 -17.47
N GLU A 53 -7.78 -28.80 -16.56
CA GLU A 53 -8.53 -29.85 -15.85
C GLU A 53 -8.62 -29.60 -14.36
N ASP A 54 -9.70 -30.09 -13.75
CA ASP A 54 -9.96 -29.92 -12.32
C ASP A 54 -9.00 -30.73 -11.42
N LYS A 55 -8.21 -31.63 -12.01
CA LYS A 55 -7.26 -32.53 -11.34
C LYS A 55 -7.88 -33.21 -10.11
N GLY A 56 -9.02 -33.88 -10.31
CA GLY A 56 -9.74 -34.58 -9.24
C GLY A 56 -10.49 -33.66 -8.27
N GLY A 57 -10.81 -32.43 -8.67
CA GLY A 57 -11.50 -31.44 -7.82
C GLY A 57 -10.56 -30.46 -7.11
N HIS A 58 -9.25 -30.69 -7.20
CA HIS A 58 -8.25 -29.88 -6.52
C HIS A 58 -8.15 -28.46 -7.07
N ARG A 59 -8.33 -28.25 -8.38
CA ARG A 59 -8.29 -26.90 -8.95
C ARG A 59 -9.46 -26.06 -8.44
N ALA A 60 -10.68 -26.60 -8.47
CA ALA A 60 -11.87 -25.92 -7.95
C ALA A 60 -11.75 -25.62 -6.45
N GLU A 61 -11.26 -26.57 -5.66
CA GLU A 61 -11.06 -26.36 -4.23
C GLU A 61 -9.96 -25.32 -3.94
N ALA A 62 -8.85 -25.36 -4.68
CA ALA A 62 -7.80 -24.35 -4.57
C ALA A 62 -8.33 -22.95 -4.92
N LEU A 63 -9.13 -22.83 -5.99
CA LEU A 63 -9.74 -21.56 -6.40
C LEU A 63 -10.66 -21.00 -5.31
N ARG A 64 -11.47 -21.87 -4.68
CA ARG A 64 -12.33 -21.50 -3.55
C ARG A 64 -11.52 -20.97 -2.37
N LEU A 65 -10.43 -21.65 -2.00
CA LEU A 65 -9.56 -21.26 -0.90
C LEU A 65 -8.83 -19.94 -1.19
N VAL A 66 -8.30 -19.76 -2.41
CA VAL A 66 -7.63 -18.52 -2.84
C VAL A 66 -8.57 -17.33 -2.74
N ARG A 67 -9.80 -17.44 -3.28
CA ARG A 67 -10.80 -16.36 -3.18
C ARG A 67 -11.17 -16.03 -1.74
N SER A 68 -11.30 -17.03 -0.88
CA SER A 68 -11.53 -16.82 0.56
C SER A 68 -10.37 -16.07 1.22
N ALA A 69 -9.12 -16.45 0.92
CA ALA A 69 -7.93 -15.79 1.44
C ALA A 69 -7.85 -14.33 0.98
N GLN A 70 -8.15 -14.04 -0.30
CA GLN A 70 -8.21 -12.66 -0.80
C GLN A 70 -9.22 -11.82 -0.02
N GLN A 71 -10.40 -12.36 0.29
CA GLN A 71 -11.39 -11.64 1.09
C GLN A 71 -10.85 -11.30 2.48
N GLN A 72 -10.20 -12.24 3.17
CA GLN A 72 -9.62 -12.00 4.49
C GLN A 72 -8.51 -10.93 4.43
N VAL A 73 -7.64 -10.98 3.43
CA VAL A 73 -6.57 -9.99 3.24
C VAL A 73 -7.16 -8.59 2.99
N ARG A 74 -8.17 -8.47 2.12
CA ARG A 74 -8.87 -7.19 1.88
C ARG A 74 -9.51 -6.64 3.15
N GLN A 75 -10.08 -7.51 3.99
CA GLN A 75 -10.67 -7.10 5.27
C GLN A 75 -9.60 -6.65 6.28
N GLY A 76 -8.46 -7.34 6.33
CA GLY A 76 -7.32 -6.92 7.17
C GLY A 76 -6.78 -5.55 6.77
N ILE A 77 -6.58 -5.31 5.47
CA ILE A 77 -6.18 -4.00 4.94
C ILE A 77 -7.23 -2.93 5.31
N LYS A 78 -8.52 -3.24 5.16
CA LYS A 78 -9.60 -2.31 5.50
C LYS A 78 -9.69 -2.02 7.00
N PHE A 79 -9.44 -3.00 7.84
CA PHE A 79 -9.44 -2.85 9.29
C PHE A 79 -8.34 -1.87 9.71
N ASP A 80 -7.12 -2.08 9.23
CA ASP A 80 -5.95 -1.24 9.52
C ASP A 80 -6.08 0.20 8.99
N ARG A 81 -6.81 0.41 7.88
CA ARG A 81 -7.14 1.77 7.39
C ARG A 81 -8.18 2.51 8.25
N LYS A 82 -8.89 1.81 9.13
CA LYS A 82 -10.00 2.36 9.95
C LYS A 82 -9.65 2.50 11.44
N HIS A 83 -8.60 1.84 11.91
CA HIS A 83 -8.22 1.72 13.31
C HIS A 83 -6.74 2.07 13.50
#